data_AF-A0A926HPK5-F1
#
_entry.id   AF-A0A926HPK5-F1
#
_cell.length_a   1.000
_cell.length_b   1.000
_cell.length_c   1.000
_cell.angle_alpha   90.00
_cell.angle_beta   90.00
_cell.angle_gamma   90.00
#
_symmetry.space_group_name_H-M   'P 1'
#
loop_
_entity.id
_entity.type
_entity.pdbx_description
1 polymer ?
#
loop_
_entity_poly.entity_id
_entity_poly.type
_entity_poly.pdbx_seq_one_letter_code
_entity_poly.pdbx_strand_id
1 'polypeptide(L)'
;MITYRKPAYWLTVGDALFCFQASKTGNRIVYEAEVVQEPVIKEIGITPLSSESKIYASGKVYDIVQSRTGATISLSAVALSSETERKALGTKASGAYVYDTAGDLSKEFAFGYWADLSDGSKVYYWHPCCKLSPASELTQRTSQDDAQEPSVTYTINAMPAANGVWRVRYYTNMVPDSQEPLTVDEFFAAPVYELDNSVAEQIDWGNIKPVAALPASNQDKTAIYVLTEVDGDKAEGTMWRYVDSAWTEYIQDAS
;
A
#
# COMPACT_ATOMS: atom_id res chain seq x y z
N MET A 1 10.36 -24.59 21.28
CA MET A 1 9.46 -25.18 20.26
C MET A 1 9.73 -24.42 18.95
N ILE A 2 10.15 -25.10 17.88
CA ILE A 2 10.44 -24.45 16.59
C ILE A 2 9.20 -24.64 15.72
N THR A 3 8.59 -23.55 15.29
CA THR A 3 7.45 -23.59 14.38
C THR A 3 7.96 -23.63 12.94
N TYR A 4 7.77 -24.76 12.27
CA TYR A 4 8.01 -24.88 10.82
C TYR A 4 6.88 -24.18 10.06
N ARG A 5 7.21 -23.19 9.23
CA ARG A 5 6.27 -22.52 8.34
C ARG A 5 6.75 -22.65 6.90
N LYS A 6 5.92 -23.22 6.03
CA LYS A 6 6.16 -23.21 4.59
C LYS A 6 5.53 -21.93 4.01
N PRO A 7 6.32 -20.99 3.48
CA PRO A 7 5.76 -19.77 2.90
C PRO A 7 5.01 -20.11 1.61
N ALA A 8 3.89 -19.43 1.38
CA ALA A 8 3.22 -19.46 0.10
C ALA A 8 4.08 -18.72 -0.95
N TYR A 9 4.02 -19.18 -2.19
CA TYR A 9 4.74 -18.58 -3.32
C TYR A 9 3.76 -18.01 -4.35
N TRP A 10 4.23 -17.06 -5.15
CA TRP A 10 3.46 -16.39 -6.19
C TRP A 10 3.08 -17.37 -7.31
N LEU A 11 1.80 -17.39 -7.69
CA LEU A 11 1.29 -18.19 -8.80
C LEU A 11 1.06 -17.35 -10.05
N THR A 12 0.26 -16.28 -9.91
CA THR A 12 -0.09 -15.41 -11.02
C THR A 12 -0.30 -13.98 -10.54
N VAL A 13 -0.07 -13.04 -11.45
CA VAL A 13 -0.51 -11.66 -11.31
C VAL A 13 -1.93 -11.53 -11.88
N GLY A 14 -2.73 -10.68 -11.27
CA GLY A 14 -4.06 -10.31 -11.73
C GLY A 14 -4.05 -9.13 -12.69
N ASP A 15 -5.16 -8.40 -12.74
CA ASP A 15 -5.34 -7.30 -13.68
C ASP A 15 -4.73 -5.99 -13.18
N ALA A 16 -4.47 -5.08 -14.13
CA ALA A 16 -4.01 -3.73 -13.82
C ALA A 16 -5.20 -2.88 -13.45
N LEU A 17 -5.11 -2.12 -12.36
CA LEU A 17 -6.11 -1.14 -11.98
C LEU A 17 -5.51 0.26 -12.00
N PHE A 18 -6.18 1.18 -12.67
CA PHE A 18 -5.79 2.58 -12.77
C PHE A 18 -6.89 3.47 -12.20
N CYS A 19 -6.51 4.38 -11.30
CA CYS A 19 -7.43 5.38 -10.78
C CYS A 19 -6.79 6.76 -10.89
N PHE A 20 -7.30 7.59 -11.79
CA PHE A 20 -6.69 8.88 -12.09
C PHE A 20 -6.97 9.92 -11.00
N GLN A 21 -6.02 10.80 -10.73
CA GLN A 21 -6.21 11.90 -9.80
C GLN A 21 -7.18 12.94 -10.39
N ALA A 22 -8.30 13.19 -9.72
CA ALA A 22 -9.23 14.25 -10.10
C ALA A 22 -8.70 15.63 -9.68
N SER A 23 -8.23 15.76 -8.44
CA SER A 23 -7.64 16.99 -7.92
C SER A 23 -6.72 16.71 -6.73
N LYS A 24 -5.94 17.73 -6.35
CA LYS A 24 -5.11 17.71 -5.15
C LYS A 24 -5.40 18.94 -4.32
N THR A 25 -5.85 18.75 -3.09
CA THR A 25 -6.16 19.85 -2.16
C THR A 25 -5.21 19.77 -0.99
N GLY A 26 -4.16 20.59 -1.02
CA GLY A 26 -3.05 20.52 -0.07
C GLY A 26 -2.36 19.16 -0.11
N ASN A 27 -2.41 18.42 1.00
CA ASN A 27 -1.79 17.10 1.14
C ASN A 27 -2.73 15.94 0.79
N ARG A 28 -4.02 16.19 0.54
CA ARG A 28 -5.00 15.16 0.21
C ARG A 28 -5.16 15.01 -1.30
N ILE A 29 -5.11 13.77 -1.76
CA ILE A 29 -5.32 13.41 -3.16
C ILE A 29 -6.78 13.00 -3.32
N VAL A 30 -7.48 13.61 -4.27
CA VAL A 30 -8.84 13.24 -4.63
C VAL A 30 -8.77 12.51 -5.95
N TYR A 31 -9.18 11.25 -5.95
CA TYR A 31 -9.22 10.41 -7.14
C TYR A 31 -10.57 10.48 -7.84
N GLU A 32 -10.59 10.08 -9.10
CA GLU A 32 -11.83 9.85 -9.85
C GLU A 32 -12.63 8.70 -9.23
N ALA A 33 -13.96 8.73 -9.39
CA ALA A 33 -14.83 7.67 -8.86
C ALA A 33 -14.70 6.35 -9.64
N GLU A 34 -14.19 6.42 -10.87
CA GLU A 34 -14.02 5.27 -11.75
C GLU A 34 -12.60 4.70 -11.61
N VAL A 35 -12.53 3.39 -11.42
CA VAL A 35 -11.29 2.61 -11.45
C VAL A 35 -11.30 1.78 -12.73
N VAL A 36 -10.31 2.00 -13.58
CA VAL A 36 -10.19 1.32 -14.87
C VAL A 36 -9.41 0.03 -14.66
N GLN A 37 -10.08 -1.11 -14.90
CA GLN A 37 -9.46 -2.44 -14.86
C GLN A 37 -9.04 -2.86 -16.27
N GLU A 38 -7.78 -3.25 -16.41
CA GLU A 38 -7.22 -3.74 -17.67
C GLU A 38 -6.63 -5.15 -17.49
N PRO A 39 -7.29 -6.20 -18.02
CA PRO A 39 -6.85 -7.60 -17.92
C PRO A 39 -5.77 -7.93 -18.95
N VAL A 40 -4.65 -7.20 -18.89
CA VAL A 40 -3.63 -7.20 -19.95
C VAL A 40 -2.22 -7.48 -19.42
N ILE A 41 -2.05 -7.67 -18.11
CA ILE A 41 -0.75 -7.85 -17.46
C ILE A 41 -0.16 -9.22 -17.80
N LYS A 42 1.14 -9.23 -18.12
CA LYS A 42 1.98 -10.44 -18.18
C LYS A 42 2.98 -10.51 -17.03
N GLU A 43 3.59 -9.38 -16.69
CA GLU A 43 4.62 -9.31 -15.66
C GLU A 43 4.64 -7.93 -14.99
N ILE A 44 4.89 -7.91 -13.67
CA ILE A 44 5.16 -6.68 -12.91
C ILE A 44 6.49 -6.85 -12.18
N GLY A 45 7.44 -5.97 -12.49
CA GLY A 45 8.67 -5.77 -11.73
C GLY A 45 8.58 -4.51 -10.87
N ILE A 46 8.95 -4.59 -9.59
CA ILE A 46 9.05 -3.42 -8.71
C ILE A 46 10.49 -3.26 -8.26
N THR A 47 11.08 -2.11 -8.57
CA THR A 47 12.43 -1.71 -8.16
C THR A 47 12.32 -0.55 -7.17
N PRO A 48 12.44 -0.80 -5.85
CA PRO A 48 12.45 0.26 -4.85
C PRO A 48 13.61 1.22 -5.08
N LEU A 49 13.32 2.52 -5.01
CA LEU A 49 14.34 3.56 -5.06
C LEU A 49 14.74 3.94 -3.64
N SER A 50 16.04 3.96 -3.37
CA SER A 50 16.61 4.42 -2.11
C SER A 50 17.73 5.42 -2.37
N SER A 51 17.75 6.50 -1.58
CA SER A 51 18.90 7.38 -1.49
C SER A 51 19.74 6.99 -0.28
N GLU A 52 21.06 6.97 -0.46
CA GLU A 52 22.02 6.70 0.61
C GLU A 52 22.84 7.96 0.89
N SER A 53 22.90 8.37 2.14
CA SER A 53 23.77 9.46 2.61
C SER A 53 24.76 8.90 3.63
N LYS A 54 26.06 9.06 3.35
CA LYS A 54 27.14 8.59 4.23
C LYS A 54 27.50 9.70 5.22
N ILE A 55 27.43 9.41 6.51
CA ILE A 55 27.93 10.28 7.57
C ILE A 55 29.39 9.89 7.82
N TYR A 56 30.30 10.85 7.74
CA TYR A 56 31.73 10.62 7.93
C TYR A 56 32.18 11.14 9.30
N ALA A 57 32.97 10.35 10.03
CA ALA A 57 33.69 10.77 11.23
C ALA A 57 35.15 10.31 11.15
N SER A 58 36.09 11.18 11.49
CA SER A 58 37.53 10.91 11.43
C SER A 58 38.02 10.38 10.07
N GLY A 59 37.46 10.90 8.97
CA GLY A 59 37.83 10.50 7.60
C GLY A 59 37.35 9.09 7.21
N LYS A 60 36.53 8.45 8.04
CA LYS A 60 35.92 7.14 7.77
C LYS A 60 34.40 7.28 7.71
N VAL A 61 33.74 6.40 6.97
CA VAL A 61 32.27 6.29 7.01
C VAL A 61 31.90 5.82 8.43
N TYR A 62 31.21 6.68 9.16
CA TYR A 62 30.71 6.43 10.51
C TYR A 62 29.34 5.77 10.47
N ASP A 63 28.47 6.24 9.57
CA ASP A 63 27.11 5.74 9.42
C ASP A 63 26.59 5.91 7.98
N ILE A 64 25.58 5.13 7.61
CA ILE A 64 24.88 5.23 6.32
C ILE A 64 23.39 5.39 6.60
N VAL A 65 22.86 6.56 6.28
CA VAL A 65 21.42 6.82 6.33
C VAL A 65 20.83 6.46 4.97
N GLN A 66 20.00 5.42 4.94
CA GLN A 66 19.22 5.05 3.76
C GLN A 66 17.79 5.60 3.92
N SER A 67 17.29 6.30 2.90
CA SER A 67 15.90 6.72 2.84
C SER A 67 15.23 6.18 1.57
N ARG A 68 14.02 5.65 1.69
CA ARG A 68 13.24 5.16 0.55
C ARG A 68 12.53 6.33 -0.12
N THR A 69 12.81 6.54 -1.39
CA THR A 69 12.31 7.70 -2.16
C THR A 69 11.15 7.35 -3.09
N GLY A 70 10.83 6.06 -3.26
CA GLY A 70 9.74 5.58 -4.10
C GLY A 70 10.05 4.21 -4.69
N ALA A 71 9.52 3.94 -5.89
CA ALA A 71 9.87 2.78 -6.69
C ALA A 71 9.64 3.04 -8.18
N THR A 72 10.39 2.35 -9.03
CA THR A 72 10.08 2.21 -10.45
C THR A 72 9.39 0.87 -10.66
N ILE A 73 8.24 0.89 -11.32
CA ILE A 73 7.44 -0.28 -11.66
C ILE A 73 7.59 -0.51 -13.16
N SER A 74 8.06 -1.70 -13.53
CA SER A 74 8.11 -2.18 -14.92
C SER A 74 6.89 -3.06 -15.16
N LEU A 75 5.94 -2.56 -15.95
CA LEU A 75 4.72 -3.27 -16.31
C LEU A 75 4.87 -3.84 -17.72
N SER A 76 4.88 -5.16 -17.86
CA SER A 76 4.78 -5.84 -19.16
C SER A 76 3.33 -6.22 -19.40
N ALA A 77 2.72 -5.70 -20.46
CA ALA A 77 1.32 -5.93 -20.80
C ALA A 77 1.16 -6.20 -22.30
N VAL A 78 0.03 -6.78 -22.72
CA VAL A 78 -0.28 -6.95 -24.16
C VAL A 78 -0.35 -5.59 -24.85
N ALA A 79 -1.18 -4.71 -24.30
CA ALA A 79 -1.28 -3.28 -24.61
C ALA A 79 -2.17 -2.65 -23.53
N LEU A 80 -1.91 -1.41 -23.14
CA LEU A 80 -2.87 -0.63 -22.38
C LEU A 80 -3.94 -0.06 -23.30
N SER A 81 -5.12 0.26 -22.77
CA SER A 81 -6.13 0.94 -23.57
C SER A 81 -5.64 2.34 -24.00
N SER A 82 -5.96 2.74 -25.23
CA SER A 82 -5.55 4.07 -25.74
C SER A 82 -6.07 5.21 -24.88
N GLU A 83 -7.19 5.00 -24.18
CA GLU A 83 -7.73 6.00 -23.26
C GLU A 83 -6.89 6.14 -21.99
N THR A 84 -6.50 5.01 -21.37
CA THR A 84 -5.64 4.99 -20.18
C THR A 84 -4.26 5.58 -20.51
N GLU A 85 -3.64 5.17 -21.62
CA GLU A 85 -2.34 5.70 -22.05
C GLU A 85 -2.41 7.21 -22.26
N ARG A 86 -3.44 7.69 -23.00
CA ARG A 86 -3.63 9.11 -23.28
C ARG A 86 -3.85 9.91 -22.00
N LYS A 87 -4.69 9.42 -21.08
CA LYS A 87 -4.91 10.06 -19.78
C LYS A 87 -3.62 10.10 -18.96
N ALA A 88 -2.84 9.02 -18.95
CA ALA A 88 -1.60 8.91 -18.18
C ALA A 88 -0.49 9.82 -18.73
N LEU A 89 -0.30 9.86 -20.05
CA LEU A 89 0.71 10.72 -20.70
C LEU A 89 0.26 12.18 -20.83
N GLY A 90 -1.05 12.45 -20.70
CA GLY A 90 -1.62 13.79 -20.85
C GLY A 90 -1.73 14.25 -22.30
N THR A 91 -1.70 13.32 -23.25
CA THR A 91 -1.73 13.63 -24.69
C THR A 91 -3.12 14.09 -25.12
N LYS A 92 -3.16 14.97 -26.13
CA LYS A 92 -4.41 15.60 -26.58
C LYS A 92 -5.01 14.79 -27.73
N ALA A 93 -6.33 14.60 -27.71
CA ALA A 93 -7.03 13.98 -28.82
C ALA A 93 -7.98 14.98 -29.50
N SER A 94 -8.08 14.90 -30.83
CA SER A 94 -9.08 15.61 -31.63
C SER A 94 -9.63 14.64 -32.68
N GLY A 95 -10.90 14.27 -32.54
CA GLY A 95 -11.50 13.22 -33.37
C GLY A 95 -10.78 11.88 -33.19
N ALA A 96 -10.33 11.29 -34.30
CA ALA A 96 -9.58 10.03 -34.32
C ALA A 96 -8.06 10.19 -34.15
N TYR A 97 -7.57 11.41 -33.96
CA TYR A 97 -6.14 11.70 -33.87
C TYR A 97 -5.72 11.96 -32.42
N VAL A 98 -4.57 11.41 -32.05
CA VAL A 98 -3.86 11.71 -30.80
C VAL A 98 -2.58 12.47 -31.17
N TYR A 99 -2.29 13.53 -30.41
CA TYR A 99 -1.17 14.42 -30.62
C TYR A 99 -0.25 14.38 -29.41
N ASP A 100 1.01 14.01 -29.65
CA ASP A 100 2.10 14.15 -28.68
C ASP A 100 2.71 15.54 -28.82
N THR A 101 2.72 16.31 -27.74
CA THR A 101 3.26 17.68 -27.71
C THR A 101 4.28 17.83 -26.58
N ALA A 102 5.27 18.70 -26.77
CA ALA A 102 6.28 18.99 -25.75
C ALA A 102 5.69 19.60 -24.45
N GLY A 103 4.44 20.07 -24.49
CA GLY A 103 3.73 20.62 -23.35
C GLY A 103 2.75 19.63 -22.69
N ASP A 104 2.78 18.35 -23.07
CA ASP A 104 1.90 17.35 -22.47
C ASP A 104 2.27 17.14 -21.00
N LEU A 105 1.27 17.30 -20.14
CA LEU A 105 1.42 17.16 -18.70
C LEU A 105 0.83 15.83 -18.28
N SER A 106 1.71 14.86 -18.00
CA SER A 106 1.31 13.55 -17.47
C SER A 106 0.42 13.71 -16.25
N LYS A 107 -0.70 12.99 -16.26
CA LYS A 107 -1.64 12.98 -15.14
C LYS A 107 -1.15 11.99 -14.10
N GLU A 108 -1.21 12.40 -12.84
CA GLU A 108 -0.97 11.48 -11.72
C GLU A 108 -2.14 10.51 -11.60
N PHE A 109 -1.82 9.25 -11.33
CA PHE A 109 -2.80 8.20 -11.09
C PHE A 109 -2.31 7.31 -9.96
N ALA A 110 -3.22 6.60 -9.33
CA ALA A 110 -2.86 5.47 -8.52
C ALA A 110 -2.81 4.23 -9.44
N PHE A 111 -1.86 3.34 -9.18
CA PHE A 111 -1.75 2.03 -9.82
C PHE A 111 -1.96 0.88 -8.83
N GLY A 112 -2.87 -0.04 -9.15
CA GLY A 112 -3.18 -1.21 -8.34
C GLY A 112 -3.07 -2.52 -9.12
N TYR A 113 -2.81 -3.61 -8.43
CA TYR A 113 -2.85 -4.97 -8.96
C TYR A 113 -2.95 -5.99 -7.81
N TRP A 114 -3.35 -7.23 -8.10
CA TRP A 114 -3.26 -8.32 -7.14
C TRP A 114 -2.38 -9.45 -7.62
N ALA A 115 -1.97 -10.32 -6.71
CA ALA A 115 -1.28 -11.55 -7.03
C ALA A 115 -1.84 -12.70 -6.19
N ASP A 116 -2.01 -13.84 -6.84
CA ASP A 116 -2.49 -15.07 -6.24
C ASP A 116 -1.32 -15.88 -5.68
N LEU A 117 -1.51 -16.43 -4.49
CA LEU A 117 -0.53 -17.25 -3.79
C LEU A 117 -0.93 -18.73 -3.83
N SER A 118 0.06 -19.60 -3.67
CA SER A 118 -0.09 -21.06 -3.73
C SER A 118 -1.01 -21.66 -2.67
N ASP A 119 -1.30 -20.93 -1.60
CA ASP A 119 -2.21 -21.31 -0.51
C ASP A 119 -3.66 -20.90 -0.78
N GLY A 120 -3.96 -20.33 -1.95
CA GLY A 120 -5.28 -19.80 -2.31
C GLY A 120 -5.54 -18.38 -1.81
N SER A 121 -4.62 -17.81 -1.02
CA SER A 121 -4.71 -16.41 -0.59
C SER A 121 -4.25 -15.46 -1.69
N LYS A 122 -4.63 -14.19 -1.55
CA LYS A 122 -4.27 -13.09 -2.45
C LYS A 122 -3.51 -12.00 -1.71
N VAL A 123 -2.64 -11.31 -2.44
CA VAL A 123 -2.00 -10.07 -1.99
C VAL A 123 -2.41 -8.95 -2.93
N TYR A 124 -2.98 -7.89 -2.37
CA TYR A 124 -3.37 -6.70 -3.12
C TYR A 124 -2.32 -5.61 -2.94
N TYR A 125 -2.03 -4.89 -4.02
CA TYR A 125 -1.05 -3.83 -4.07
C TYR A 125 -1.71 -2.55 -4.55
N TRP A 126 -1.51 -1.46 -3.80
CA TRP A 126 -1.91 -0.12 -4.19
C TRP A 126 -0.67 0.80 -4.16
N HIS A 127 -0.39 1.47 -5.27
CA HIS A 127 0.58 2.54 -5.39
C HIS A 127 -0.16 3.85 -5.62
N PRO A 128 -0.27 4.74 -4.62
CA PRO A 128 -1.19 5.86 -4.69
C PRO A 128 -0.74 6.98 -5.63
N CYS A 129 0.56 7.26 -5.69
CA CYS A 129 1.07 8.35 -6.52
C CYS A 129 1.98 7.78 -7.61
N CYS A 130 1.45 7.59 -8.80
CA CYS A 130 2.18 7.09 -9.95
C CYS A 130 2.16 8.08 -11.11
N LYS A 131 3.23 8.05 -11.91
CA LYS A 131 3.33 8.68 -13.22
C LYS A 131 3.85 7.71 -14.25
N LEU A 132 3.22 7.67 -15.41
CA LEU A 132 3.72 6.90 -16.55
C LEU A 132 4.87 7.68 -17.20
N SER A 133 6.02 7.03 -17.34
CA SER A 133 7.11 7.56 -18.15
C SER A 133 6.77 7.41 -19.63
N PRO A 134 7.05 8.44 -20.45
CA PRO A 134 6.97 8.27 -21.90
C PRO A 134 7.95 7.18 -22.33
N ALA A 135 7.54 6.35 -23.28
CA ALA A 135 8.41 5.33 -23.85
C ALA A 135 9.63 6.03 -24.49
N SER A 136 10.83 5.58 -24.14
CA SER A 136 12.06 6.10 -24.75
C SER A 136 12.19 5.70 -26.22
N GLU A 137 11.59 4.56 -26.60
CA GLU A 137 11.58 4.04 -27.96
C GLU A 137 10.21 3.40 -28.26
N LEU A 138 9.61 3.76 -29.39
CA LEU A 138 8.42 3.09 -29.92
C LEU A 138 8.87 2.05 -30.94
N THR A 139 8.90 0.77 -30.54
CA THR A 139 9.23 -0.33 -31.44
C THR A 139 7.95 -1.02 -31.90
N GLN A 140 7.62 -0.90 -33.19
CA GLN A 140 6.57 -1.69 -33.83
C GLN A 140 7.21 -2.87 -34.57
N ARG A 141 6.68 -4.07 -34.35
CA ARG A 141 7.18 -5.30 -34.99
C ARG A 141 6.17 -5.82 -35.99
N THR A 142 6.67 -6.38 -37.10
CA THR A 142 5.84 -7.13 -38.05
C THR A 142 5.47 -8.49 -37.46
N SER A 143 4.38 -9.08 -37.94
CA SER A 143 4.01 -10.47 -37.62
C SER A 143 5.12 -11.44 -38.04
N GLN A 144 5.35 -12.46 -37.23
CA GLN A 144 6.26 -13.58 -37.52
C GLN A 144 5.47 -14.90 -37.48
N ASP A 145 6.02 -15.96 -38.07
CA ASP A 145 5.38 -17.29 -38.13
C ASP A 145 5.44 -18.04 -36.79
N ASP A 146 6.27 -17.58 -35.84
CA ASP A 146 6.28 -18.08 -34.47
C ASP A 146 5.18 -17.41 -33.62
N ALA A 147 4.64 -18.14 -32.66
CA ALA A 147 3.69 -17.62 -31.68
C ALA A 147 4.42 -16.74 -30.66
N GLN A 148 5.00 -15.63 -31.11
CA GLN A 148 5.55 -14.61 -30.23
C GLN A 148 4.38 -13.80 -29.68
N GLU A 149 4.07 -13.99 -28.40
CA GLU A 149 3.01 -13.21 -27.81
C GLU A 149 3.41 -11.73 -27.72
N PRO A 150 2.59 -10.80 -28.22
CA PRO A 150 2.93 -9.38 -28.15
C PRO A 150 3.01 -8.90 -26.70
N SER A 151 4.02 -8.08 -26.41
CA SER A 151 4.18 -7.42 -25.11
C SER A 151 4.77 -6.02 -25.30
N VAL A 152 4.22 -5.06 -24.59
CA VAL A 152 4.70 -3.69 -24.46
C VAL A 152 5.11 -3.49 -23.00
N THR A 153 6.29 -2.90 -22.80
CA THR A 153 6.81 -2.58 -21.47
C THR A 153 6.57 -1.11 -21.16
N TYR A 154 5.86 -0.85 -20.07
CA TYR A 154 5.58 0.47 -19.53
C TYR A 154 6.39 0.70 -18.27
N THR A 155 6.95 1.90 -18.13
CA THR A 155 7.67 2.31 -16.91
C THR A 155 6.79 3.26 -16.11
N ILE A 156 6.38 2.85 -14.92
CA ILE A 156 5.55 3.64 -14.00
C ILE A 156 6.42 4.03 -12.80
N ASN A 157 6.53 5.33 -12.51
CA ASN A 157 7.25 5.80 -11.34
C ASN A 157 6.26 6.01 -10.19
N ALA A 158 6.42 5.21 -9.13
CA ALA A 158 5.67 5.33 -7.88
C ALA A 158 6.43 6.23 -6.91
N MET A 159 5.78 7.32 -6.50
CA MET A 159 6.27 8.30 -5.54
C MET A 159 5.50 8.16 -4.22
N PRO A 160 6.10 8.57 -3.09
CA PRO A 160 5.36 8.66 -1.84
C PRO A 160 4.26 9.73 -1.92
N ALA A 161 3.10 9.44 -1.32
CA ALA A 161 2.10 10.44 -0.99
C ALA A 161 2.64 11.39 0.10
N ALA A 162 1.89 12.46 0.41
CA ALA A 162 2.32 13.47 1.38
C ALA A 162 2.60 12.91 2.79
N ASN A 163 2.02 11.75 3.13
CA ASN A 163 2.25 11.02 4.37
C ASN A 163 3.40 10.00 4.30
N GLY A 164 4.18 9.97 3.20
CA GLY A 164 5.30 9.05 3.00
C GLY A 164 4.92 7.67 2.45
N VAL A 165 3.63 7.36 2.28
CA VAL A 165 3.19 6.06 1.74
C VAL A 165 3.38 6.02 0.24
N TRP A 166 4.28 5.15 -0.24
CA TRP A 166 4.49 4.89 -1.67
C TRP A 166 3.86 3.55 -2.13
N ARG A 167 3.47 2.69 -1.19
CA ARG A 167 2.84 1.39 -1.46
C ARG A 167 2.04 0.90 -0.26
N VAL A 168 0.81 0.47 -0.51
CA VAL A 168 -0.05 -0.28 0.41
C VAL A 168 -0.09 -1.74 -0.05
N ARG A 169 -0.03 -2.66 0.91
CA ARG A 169 -0.15 -4.11 0.67
C ARG A 169 -1.18 -4.68 1.62
N TYR A 170 -2.14 -5.41 1.07
CA TYR A 170 -3.14 -6.13 1.85
C TYR A 170 -2.98 -7.62 1.62
N TYR A 171 -2.76 -8.37 2.70
CA TYR A 171 -2.60 -9.82 2.66
C TYR A 171 -3.86 -10.46 3.21
N THR A 172 -4.62 -11.13 2.34
CA THR A 172 -5.87 -11.79 2.75
C THR A 172 -5.65 -12.88 3.80
N ASN A 173 -4.47 -13.51 3.86
CA ASN A 173 -4.11 -14.50 4.87
C ASN A 173 -3.61 -13.90 6.21
N MET A 174 -3.52 -12.57 6.32
CA MET A 174 -3.20 -11.89 7.59
C MET A 174 -4.45 -11.32 8.26
N VAL A 175 -5.62 -11.46 7.63
CA VAL A 175 -6.89 -11.05 8.21
C VAL A 175 -7.22 -12.01 9.36
N PRO A 176 -7.60 -11.50 10.55
CA PRO A 176 -7.98 -12.35 11.67
C PRO A 176 -9.15 -13.26 11.29
N ASP A 177 -9.18 -14.50 11.81
CA ASP A 177 -10.26 -15.47 11.53
C ASP A 177 -11.67 -14.96 11.93
N SER A 178 -11.74 -13.92 12.75
CA SER A 178 -12.98 -13.23 13.15
C SER A 178 -13.52 -12.25 12.10
N GLN A 179 -12.81 -12.02 11.00
CA GLN A 179 -13.17 -11.07 9.94
C GLN A 179 -13.06 -11.73 8.57
N GLU A 180 -13.96 -11.36 7.66
CA GLU A 180 -13.83 -11.79 6.27
C GLU A 180 -12.80 -10.91 5.53
N PRO A 181 -11.90 -11.51 4.73
CA PRO A 181 -10.96 -10.75 3.94
C PRO A 181 -11.69 -9.97 2.85
N LEU A 182 -11.23 -8.75 2.59
CA LEU A 182 -11.76 -7.91 1.53
C LEU A 182 -11.62 -8.61 0.17
N THR A 183 -12.66 -8.51 -0.63
CA THR A 183 -12.63 -8.89 -2.05
C THR A 183 -11.78 -7.91 -2.87
N VAL A 184 -11.46 -8.29 -4.10
CA VAL A 184 -10.75 -7.42 -5.05
C VAL A 184 -11.54 -6.12 -5.25
N ASP A 185 -12.84 -6.23 -5.53
CA ASP A 185 -13.69 -5.06 -5.79
C ASP A 185 -13.78 -4.11 -4.59
N GLU A 186 -13.88 -4.65 -3.37
CA GLU A 186 -13.94 -3.85 -2.15
C GLU A 186 -12.63 -3.13 -1.87
N PHE A 187 -11.49 -3.80 -2.03
CA PHE A 187 -10.18 -3.20 -1.77
C PHE A 187 -9.81 -2.16 -2.84
N PHE A 188 -10.17 -2.41 -4.10
CA PHE A 188 -9.85 -1.52 -5.22
C PHE A 188 -10.93 -0.49 -5.52
N ALA A 189 -12.03 -0.43 -4.75
CA ALA A 189 -13.07 0.58 -4.90
C ALA A 189 -12.54 2.02 -4.82
N ALA A 190 -11.49 2.26 -4.02
CA ALA A 190 -10.78 3.53 -3.96
C ALA A 190 -9.31 3.34 -3.58
N PRO A 191 -8.39 4.22 -4.03
CA PRO A 191 -6.99 4.15 -3.63
C PRO A 191 -6.80 4.36 -2.12
N VAL A 192 -6.23 3.36 -1.47
CA VAL A 192 -5.86 3.41 -0.06
C VAL A 192 -4.45 3.96 0.07
N TYR A 193 -4.27 5.03 0.85
CA TYR A 193 -2.96 5.59 1.11
C TYR A 193 -2.82 6.25 2.47
N GLU A 194 -3.89 6.37 3.26
CA GLU A 194 -3.80 6.88 4.62
C GLU A 194 -3.13 5.84 5.52
N LEU A 195 -2.08 6.24 6.23
CA LEU A 195 -1.58 5.48 7.37
C LEU A 195 -2.62 5.65 8.47
N ASP A 196 -3.40 4.59 8.70
CA ASP A 196 -4.08 4.49 9.98
C ASP A 196 -3.00 4.31 11.06
N ASN A 197 -2.66 5.41 11.71
CA ASN A 197 -1.74 5.42 12.85
C ASN A 197 -2.40 4.85 14.11
N SER A 198 -3.63 4.30 14.03
CA SER A 198 -4.06 3.25 14.95
C SER A 198 -3.32 1.94 14.64
N VAL A 199 -1.99 2.00 14.65
CA VAL A 199 -1.24 0.86 15.14
C VAL A 199 -1.87 0.55 16.49
N ALA A 200 -2.58 -0.57 16.61
CA ALA A 200 -2.95 -1.12 17.89
C ALA A 200 -1.67 -1.07 18.73
N GLU A 201 -1.58 -0.11 19.66
CA GLU A 201 -0.36 0.13 20.41
C GLU A 201 0.00 -1.22 21.02
N GLN A 202 1.14 -1.76 20.58
CA GLN A 202 1.55 -3.09 20.97
C GLN A 202 1.67 -3.08 22.49
N ILE A 203 0.80 -3.83 23.15
CA ILE A 203 0.77 -3.94 24.60
C ILE A 203 2.16 -4.33 25.08
N ASP A 204 2.77 -3.49 25.90
CA ASP A 204 3.96 -3.90 26.65
C ASP A 204 3.49 -4.75 27.83
N TRP A 205 3.48 -6.07 27.63
CA TRP A 205 3.14 -7.04 28.67
C TRP A 205 4.09 -6.96 29.88
N GLY A 206 5.20 -6.21 29.80
CA GLY A 206 6.06 -5.87 30.94
C GLY A 206 5.60 -4.64 31.73
N ASN A 207 4.67 -3.83 31.22
CA ASN A 207 4.20 -2.58 31.82
C ASN A 207 2.80 -2.74 32.45
N ILE A 208 2.71 -3.61 33.45
CA ILE A 208 1.47 -3.85 34.22
C ILE A 208 1.47 -2.94 35.46
N LYS A 209 0.42 -2.14 35.61
CA LYS A 209 0.24 -1.18 36.72
C LYS A 209 -0.94 -1.59 37.60
N PRO A 210 -0.70 -2.17 38.78
CA PRO A 210 -1.77 -2.34 39.77
C PRO A 210 -2.19 -0.97 40.31
N VAL A 211 -3.49 -0.66 40.26
CA VAL A 211 -4.04 0.61 40.72
C VAL A 211 -5.35 0.40 41.47
N ALA A 212 -5.60 1.19 42.52
CA ALA A 212 -6.88 1.15 43.24
C ALA A 212 -8.03 1.78 42.43
N ALA A 213 -7.72 2.73 41.55
CA ALA A 213 -8.66 3.36 40.63
C ALA A 213 -7.95 3.77 39.33
N LEU A 214 -8.69 3.84 38.22
CA LEU A 214 -8.14 4.19 36.92
C LEU A 214 -7.71 5.68 36.88
N PRO A 215 -6.51 6.02 36.39
CA PRO A 215 -6.05 7.41 36.35
C PRO A 215 -6.98 8.33 35.54
N ALA A 216 -7.31 9.48 36.10
CA ALA A 216 -8.07 10.53 35.42
C ALA A 216 -7.21 11.39 34.47
N SER A 217 -5.90 11.40 34.63
CA SER A 217 -4.94 12.10 33.76
C SER A 217 -3.61 11.36 33.65
N ASN A 218 -2.79 11.70 32.65
CA ASN A 218 -1.49 11.08 32.36
C ASN A 218 -1.57 9.55 32.18
N GLN A 219 -2.62 9.08 31.49
CA GLN A 219 -2.77 7.67 31.16
C GLN A 219 -1.64 7.24 30.22
N ASP A 220 -0.96 6.18 30.63
CA ASP A 220 0.04 5.50 29.81
C ASP A 220 -0.70 4.54 28.88
N LYS A 221 -0.78 4.90 27.60
CA LYS A 221 -1.50 4.13 26.60
C LYS A 221 -0.88 2.75 26.32
N THR A 222 0.38 2.56 26.72
CA THR A 222 1.11 1.30 26.54
C THR A 222 0.96 0.33 27.71
N ALA A 223 0.38 0.76 28.83
CA ALA A 223 0.29 -0.02 30.07
C ALA A 223 -1.05 -0.77 30.21
N ILE A 224 -1.01 -1.91 30.89
CA ILE A 224 -2.22 -2.59 31.40
C ILE A 224 -2.46 -2.13 32.83
N TYR A 225 -3.65 -1.60 33.10
CA TYR A 225 -4.08 -1.23 34.45
C TYR A 225 -4.90 -2.35 35.06
N VAL A 226 -4.44 -2.89 36.18
CA VAL A 226 -5.16 -3.93 36.93
C VAL A 226 -5.78 -3.28 38.15
N LEU A 227 -7.11 -3.33 38.25
CA LEU A 227 -7.82 -2.80 39.40
C LEU A 227 -7.58 -3.69 40.62
N THR A 228 -7.02 -3.11 41.67
CA THR A 228 -6.82 -3.79 42.97
C THR A 228 -7.94 -3.53 43.96
N GLU A 229 -8.88 -2.64 43.62
CA GLU A 229 -10.10 -2.33 44.37
C GLU A 229 -11.24 -2.05 43.38
N VAL A 230 -12.48 -1.94 43.88
CA VAL A 230 -13.63 -1.54 43.07
C VAL A 230 -13.54 -0.04 42.73
N ASP A 231 -13.67 0.30 41.44
CA ASP A 231 -13.64 1.68 40.94
C ASP A 231 -14.94 2.02 40.21
N GLY A 232 -15.92 2.52 40.98
CA GLY A 232 -17.28 2.76 40.49
C GLY A 232 -17.98 1.46 40.10
N ASP A 233 -18.39 1.34 38.84
CA ASP A 233 -19.02 0.12 38.30
C ASP A 233 -18.00 -0.95 37.84
N LYS A 234 -16.69 -0.69 37.99
CA LYS A 234 -15.62 -1.61 37.58
C LYS A 234 -15.19 -2.48 38.74
N ALA A 235 -15.22 -3.79 38.55
CA ALA A 235 -14.89 -4.75 39.60
C ALA A 235 -13.37 -4.87 39.85
N GLU A 236 -13.00 -5.18 41.09
CA GLU A 236 -11.63 -5.58 41.45
C GLU A 236 -11.18 -6.79 40.61
N GLY A 237 -9.90 -6.81 40.21
CA GLY A 237 -9.30 -7.88 39.43
C GLY A 237 -9.50 -7.76 37.92
N THR A 238 -10.26 -6.76 37.44
CA THR A 238 -10.42 -6.50 36.01
C THR A 238 -9.22 -5.73 35.43
N MET A 239 -8.91 -6.01 34.17
CA MET A 239 -7.81 -5.39 33.44
C MET A 239 -8.35 -4.35 32.47
N TRP A 240 -7.71 -3.19 32.39
CA TRP A 240 -8.17 -2.06 31.60
C TRP A 240 -7.03 -1.42 30.81
N ARG A 241 -7.36 -0.91 29.63
CA ARG A 241 -6.46 -0.14 28.77
C ARG A 241 -7.09 1.19 28.39
N TYR A 242 -6.26 2.18 28.15
CA TYR A 242 -6.70 3.49 27.69
C TYR A 242 -6.46 3.64 26.18
N VAL A 243 -7.52 3.51 25.38
CA VAL A 243 -7.48 3.53 23.91
C VAL A 243 -8.49 4.56 23.42
N ASP A 244 -8.12 5.37 22.42
CA ASP A 244 -8.98 6.39 21.82
C ASP A 244 -9.67 7.34 22.81
N SER A 245 -8.96 7.69 23.88
CA SER A 245 -9.44 8.54 24.97
C SER A 245 -10.55 7.94 25.84
N ALA A 246 -10.67 6.60 25.85
CA ALA A 246 -11.62 5.87 26.66
C ALA A 246 -10.97 4.65 27.35
N TRP A 247 -11.52 4.26 28.50
CA TRP A 247 -11.14 3.03 29.19
C TRP A 247 -11.90 1.85 28.58
N THR A 248 -11.16 0.86 28.08
CA THR A 248 -11.70 -0.38 27.54
C THR A 248 -11.25 -1.55 28.42
N GLU A 249 -12.20 -2.38 28.84
CA GLU A 249 -11.89 -3.61 29.58
C GLU A 249 -11.16 -4.59 28.66
N TYR A 250 -10.06 -5.13 29.15
CA TYR A 250 -9.30 -6.18 28.49
C TYR A 250 -9.83 -7.52 28.97
N ILE A 251 -10.63 -8.16 28.13
CA ILE A 251 -11.07 -9.55 28.34
C ILE A 251 -10.04 -10.43 27.64
N GLN A 252 -9.32 -11.24 28.42
CA GLN A 252 -8.50 -12.29 27.84
C GLN A 252 -9.45 -13.33 27.26
N ASP A 253 -9.57 -13.38 25.92
CA ASP A 253 -10.25 -14.50 25.27
C ASP A 253 -9.52 -15.78 25.67
N ALA A 254 -10.20 -16.57 26.50
CA ALA A 254 -9.74 -17.89 26.88
C ALA A 254 -9.80 -18.77 25.62
N SER A 255 -8.60 -19.10 25.11
CA SER A 255 -8.40 -20.17 24.12
C SER A 255 -9.02 -21.48 24.58
#